data_AF-A0A519BR19-F1
#
_entry.id   AF-A0A519BR19-F1
#
_cell.length_a   1.000
_cell.length_b   1.000
_cell.length_c   1.000
_cell.angle_alpha   90.00
_cell.angle_beta   90.00
_cell.angle_gamma   90.00
#
_symmetry.space_group_name_H-M   'P 1'
#
loop_
_entity.id
_entity.type
_entity.pdbx_description
1 polymer ?
#
loop_
_entity_poly.entity_id
_entity_poly.type
_entity_poly.pdbx_seq_one_letter_code
_entity_poly.pdbx_strand_id
1 'polypeptide(L)'
;MVDLRKIAEMLQDSEITILKSLAKHDFVDAHRDLSQSEFYRSAMYLENKKLAEIIRNEKQVVAIDRNGKTALEVGLPELRLLEILRKEDLSLAEAEKRLGGDELRFAMGYCRKAGWISIDNGGLKITSEGRKVKSTEESNLLKQIGNAELDLNKLGDFQHAYITLSKRKKMIATVSRVSINLRGNARGHEVLKVLPTGERLEKLTPVMLKSGKWKGKKFRRFDVEAPVPIADMGKKQLYLQFLDDVRLKMVELGFEEMEGPLVETQFWNFDALYQPQNHPARTWTDTYFLKNPKSGKLPENKIGKIRINWLGIYLE
;
A
#
# COMPACT_ATOMS: atom_id res chain seq x y z
N MET A 1 -39.67 -8.97 6.08
CA MET A 1 -39.17 -9.13 7.48
C MET A 1 -38.14 -10.23 7.47
N VAL A 2 -36.88 -9.94 7.78
CA VAL A 2 -35.87 -11.00 7.90
C VAL A 2 -36.23 -11.84 9.12
N ASP A 3 -36.28 -13.15 8.94
CA ASP A 3 -36.64 -14.10 9.99
C ASP A 3 -35.52 -14.13 11.04
N LEU A 4 -35.76 -13.50 12.20
CA LEU A 4 -34.83 -13.42 13.32
C LEU A 4 -34.36 -14.81 13.78
N ARG A 5 -35.19 -15.83 13.59
CA ARG A 5 -34.86 -17.21 13.94
C ARG A 5 -33.78 -17.79 13.01
N LYS A 6 -33.85 -17.49 11.71
CA LYS A 6 -32.81 -17.89 10.75
C LYS A 6 -31.48 -17.23 11.08
N ILE A 7 -31.50 -15.94 11.42
CA ILE A 7 -30.29 -15.21 11.83
C ILE A 7 -29.71 -15.84 13.11
N ALA A 8 -30.55 -16.14 14.11
CA ALA A 8 -30.12 -16.78 15.35
C ALA A 8 -29.43 -18.14 15.12
N GLU A 9 -29.93 -18.93 14.18
CA GLU A 9 -29.34 -20.21 13.78
C GLU A 9 -27.97 -20.07 13.09
N MET A 10 -27.68 -18.91 12.49
CA MET A 10 -26.43 -18.60 11.79
C MET A 10 -25.34 -18.01 12.69
N LEU A 11 -25.67 -17.56 13.91
CA LEU A 11 -24.68 -16.94 14.80
C LEU A 11 -23.63 -17.93 15.29
N GLN A 12 -22.36 -17.51 15.24
CA GLN A 12 -21.23 -18.19 15.88
C GLN A 12 -21.26 -18.01 17.40
N ASP A 13 -20.56 -18.87 18.10
CA ASP A 13 -20.53 -18.80 19.57
C ASP A 13 -19.81 -17.54 20.07
N SER A 14 -18.78 -17.06 19.37
CA SER A 14 -18.13 -15.78 19.68
C SER A 14 -19.04 -14.57 19.43
N GLU A 15 -19.87 -14.59 18.38
CA GLU A 15 -20.89 -13.56 18.14
C GLU A 15 -21.94 -13.54 19.27
N ILE A 16 -22.39 -14.71 19.73
CA ILE A 16 -23.34 -14.83 20.84
C ILE A 16 -22.72 -14.30 22.14
N THR A 17 -21.46 -14.61 22.42
CA THR A 17 -20.74 -14.12 23.61
C THR A 17 -20.67 -12.59 23.61
N ILE A 18 -20.35 -11.98 22.47
CA ILE A 18 -20.36 -10.52 22.32
C ILE A 18 -21.76 -9.94 22.51
N LEU A 19 -22.80 -10.51 21.88
CA LEU A 19 -24.17 -10.03 22.04
C LEU A 19 -24.67 -10.13 23.50
N LYS A 20 -24.32 -11.20 24.22
CA LYS A 20 -24.63 -11.33 25.65
C LYS A 20 -23.93 -10.28 26.50
N SER A 21 -22.72 -9.88 26.12
CA SER A 21 -21.98 -8.80 26.79
C SER A 21 -22.62 -7.44 26.49
N LEU A 22 -23.01 -7.19 25.23
CA LEU A 22 -23.74 -5.99 24.80
C LEU A 22 -25.15 -5.86 25.42
N ALA A 23 -25.75 -6.96 25.86
CA ALA A 23 -27.01 -6.92 26.61
C ALA A 23 -26.84 -6.48 28.07
N LYS A 24 -25.62 -6.53 28.60
CA LYS A 24 -25.28 -6.07 29.97
C LYS A 24 -24.62 -4.69 29.97
N HIS A 25 -23.95 -4.35 28.88
CA HIS A 25 -23.19 -3.12 28.73
C HIS A 25 -23.55 -2.46 27.40
N ASP A 26 -23.80 -1.15 27.42
CA ASP A 26 -24.18 -0.42 26.20
C ASP A 26 -23.07 -0.40 25.13
N PHE A 27 -21.81 -0.49 25.57
CA PHE A 27 -20.63 -0.50 24.72
C PHE A 27 -19.64 -1.60 25.11
N VAL A 28 -19.06 -2.26 24.11
CA VAL A 28 -18.01 -3.29 24.29
C VAL A 28 -16.90 -3.08 23.26
N ASP A 29 -15.66 -3.04 23.72
CA ASP A 29 -14.45 -2.83 22.91
C ASP A 29 -13.50 -4.04 22.91
N ALA A 30 -13.64 -4.92 23.90
CA ALA A 30 -12.95 -6.22 23.99
C ALA A 30 -13.75 -7.24 24.81
N HIS A 31 -13.37 -8.52 24.71
CA HIS A 31 -13.93 -9.58 25.54
C HIS A 31 -12.82 -10.49 26.07
N ARG A 32 -12.85 -10.86 27.35
CA ARG A 32 -11.77 -11.65 28.00
C ARG A 32 -11.56 -13.01 27.36
N ASP A 33 -12.65 -13.64 26.93
CA ASP A 33 -12.64 -14.99 26.35
C ASP A 33 -12.30 -15.01 24.84
N LEU A 34 -12.12 -13.85 24.20
CA LEU A 34 -11.88 -13.74 22.76
C LEU A 34 -10.54 -13.07 22.49
N SER A 35 -9.81 -13.59 21.51
CA SER A 35 -8.64 -12.87 20.99
C SER A 35 -9.07 -11.59 20.28
N GLN A 36 -8.17 -10.60 20.18
CA GLN A 36 -8.47 -9.33 19.51
C GLN A 36 -8.93 -9.53 18.06
N SER A 37 -8.27 -10.43 17.31
CA SER A 37 -8.63 -10.75 15.92
C SER A 37 -10.00 -11.43 15.83
N GLU A 38 -10.31 -12.33 16.75
CA GLU A 38 -11.60 -13.01 16.79
C GLU A 38 -12.73 -12.05 17.15
N PHE A 39 -12.51 -11.16 18.13
CA PHE A 39 -13.45 -10.11 18.49
C PHE A 39 -13.77 -9.21 17.29
N TYR A 40 -12.75 -8.71 16.58
CA TYR A 40 -12.97 -7.86 15.41
C TYR A 40 -13.70 -8.59 14.27
N ARG A 41 -13.37 -9.86 14.03
CA ARG A 41 -14.07 -10.66 13.01
C ARG A 41 -15.56 -10.80 13.36
N SER A 42 -15.85 -11.15 14.61
CA SER A 42 -17.23 -11.32 15.08
C SER A 42 -17.97 -9.99 15.14
N ALA A 43 -17.30 -8.89 15.48
CA ALA A 43 -17.85 -7.53 15.40
C ALA A 43 -18.33 -7.20 13.98
N MET A 44 -17.47 -7.42 12.98
CA MET A 44 -17.81 -7.20 11.56
C MET A 44 -18.99 -8.07 11.10
N TYR A 45 -19.06 -9.34 11.54
CA TYR A 45 -20.19 -10.20 11.21
C TYR A 45 -21.50 -9.75 11.86
N LEU A 46 -21.45 -9.28 13.11
CA LEU A 46 -22.62 -8.71 13.79
C LEU A 46 -23.12 -7.43 13.09
N GLU A 47 -22.20 -6.58 12.61
CA GLU A 47 -22.53 -5.40 11.80
C GLU A 47 -23.19 -5.79 10.47
N ASN A 48 -22.60 -6.74 9.73
CA ASN A 48 -23.15 -7.22 8.45
C ASN A 48 -24.58 -7.80 8.62
N LYS A 49 -24.82 -8.50 9.74
CA LYS A 49 -26.15 -9.03 10.11
C LYS A 49 -27.09 -7.97 10.71
N LYS A 50 -26.63 -6.72 10.86
CA LYS A 50 -27.37 -5.59 11.46
C LYS A 50 -27.83 -5.85 12.90
N LEU A 51 -27.03 -6.58 13.69
CA LEU A 51 -27.30 -6.94 15.09
C LEU A 51 -26.52 -6.11 16.11
N ALA A 52 -25.47 -5.43 15.66
CA ALA A 52 -24.73 -4.45 16.42
C ALA A 52 -24.26 -3.34 15.48
N GLU A 53 -23.91 -2.19 16.04
CA GLU A 53 -23.35 -1.06 15.31
C GLU A 53 -21.87 -0.90 15.69
N ILE A 54 -20.99 -0.78 14.70
CA ILE A 54 -19.57 -0.51 14.94
C ILE A 54 -19.34 0.99 14.90
N ILE A 55 -19.01 1.56 16.05
CA ILE A 55 -18.55 2.94 16.16
C ILE A 55 -17.03 2.94 16.02
N ARG A 56 -16.56 3.48 14.90
CA ARG A 56 -15.13 3.62 14.59
C ARG A 56 -14.67 4.98 15.06
N ASN A 57 -13.72 4.99 15.99
CA ASN A 57 -13.05 6.21 16.42
C ASN A 57 -11.63 6.18 15.86
N GLU A 58 -11.37 7.07 14.90
CA GLU A 58 -10.03 7.25 14.36
C GLU A 58 -9.28 8.26 15.22
N LYS A 59 -8.13 7.82 15.75
CA LYS A 59 -7.17 8.71 16.41
C LYS A 59 -5.87 8.68 15.65
N GLN A 60 -5.28 9.85 15.43
CA GLN A 60 -3.92 9.95 14.93
C GLN A 60 -2.96 9.92 16.11
N VAL A 61 -2.03 8.98 16.07
CA VAL A 61 -0.98 8.88 17.09
C VAL A 61 0.37 9.11 16.44
N VAL A 62 1.27 9.73 17.20
CA VAL A 62 2.66 9.95 16.83
C VAL A 62 3.49 8.85 17.47
N ALA A 63 4.20 8.10 16.65
CA ALA A 63 5.13 7.05 17.08
C ALA A 63 6.55 7.41 16.64
N ILE A 64 7.54 7.02 17.45
CA ILE A 64 8.96 7.20 17.11
C ILE A 64 9.37 6.19 16.04
N ASP A 65 9.98 6.69 14.97
CA ASP A 65 10.51 5.88 13.86
C ASP A 65 12.03 5.61 14.06
N ARG A 66 12.67 4.89 13.14
CA ARG A 66 14.03 4.36 13.29
C ARG A 66 15.07 5.39 13.74
N ASN A 67 15.14 6.57 13.11
CA ASN A 67 16.13 7.59 13.47
C ASN A 67 15.75 8.28 14.78
N GLY A 68 14.46 8.40 15.08
CA GLY A 68 13.99 8.93 16.35
C GLY A 68 14.36 8.04 17.53
N LYS A 69 14.39 6.70 17.35
CA LYS A 69 14.86 5.76 18.38
C LYS A 69 16.34 5.96 18.67
N THR A 70 17.16 6.08 17.63
CA THR A 70 18.59 6.40 17.78
C THR A 70 18.79 7.74 18.48
N ALA A 71 17.97 8.75 18.16
CA ALA A 71 18.00 10.05 18.83
C ALA A 71 17.52 10.00 20.29
N LEU A 72 16.67 9.04 20.66
CA LEU A 72 16.24 8.82 22.04
C LEU A 72 17.36 8.17 22.87
N GLU A 73 18.11 7.23 22.28
CA GLU A 73 19.21 6.51 22.93
C GLU A 73 20.49 7.34 23.05
N VAL A 74 20.90 7.98 21.96
CA VAL A 74 22.20 8.67 21.85
C VAL A 74 22.07 10.20 21.92
N GLY A 75 20.84 10.71 21.83
CA GLY A 75 20.55 12.14 21.75
C GLY A 75 20.45 12.66 20.32
N LEU A 76 19.79 13.81 20.16
CA LEU A 76 19.66 14.48 18.86
C LEU A 76 21.04 14.88 18.31
N PRO A 77 21.29 14.75 16.98
CA PRO A 77 22.55 15.12 16.35
C PRO A 77 23.04 16.53 16.69
N GLU A 78 22.13 17.48 16.86
CA GLU A 78 22.41 18.88 17.21
C GLU A 78 22.96 19.02 18.64
N LEU A 79 22.34 18.32 19.59
CA LEU A 79 22.79 18.32 20.98
C LEU A 79 24.13 17.59 21.11
N ARG A 80 24.31 16.48 20.39
CA ARG A 80 25.59 15.76 20.33
C ARG A 80 26.70 16.66 19.77
N LEU A 81 26.42 17.40 18.69
CA LEU A 81 27.38 18.35 18.12
C LEU A 81 27.75 19.45 19.12
N LEU A 82 26.77 20.02 19.84
CA LEU A 82 27.04 21.03 20.87
C LEU A 82 27.84 20.47 22.07
N GLU A 83 27.58 19.24 22.50
CA GLU A 83 28.34 18.60 23.58
C GLU A 83 29.81 18.38 23.21
N ILE A 84 30.08 18.03 21.96
CA ILE A 84 31.45 17.88 21.46
C ILE A 84 32.11 19.26 21.37
N LEU A 85 31.43 20.26 20.79
CA LEU A 85 31.93 21.64 20.65
C LEU A 85 32.10 22.39 21.99
N ARG A 86 31.53 21.88 23.08
CA ARG A 86 31.81 22.37 24.45
C ARG A 86 33.19 21.97 24.96
N LYS A 87 33.73 20.85 24.47
CA LYS A 87 35.01 20.29 24.92
C LYS A 87 36.17 20.77 24.06
N GLU A 88 35.96 20.84 22.74
CA GLU A 88 36.99 21.24 21.78
C GLU A 88 36.37 21.85 20.52
N ASP A 89 37.11 22.72 19.83
CA ASP A 89 36.74 23.22 18.51
C ASP A 89 37.08 22.13 17.46
N LEU A 90 36.18 21.86 16.51
CA LEU A 90 36.40 20.82 15.49
C LEU A 90 36.55 21.38 14.09
N SER A 91 37.39 20.72 13.29
CA SER A 91 37.35 20.84 11.83
C SER A 91 36.14 20.10 11.24
N LEU A 92 35.66 20.53 10.08
CA LEU A 92 34.55 19.87 9.38
C LEU A 92 34.81 18.38 9.10
N ALA A 93 36.05 18.01 8.79
CA ALA A 93 36.44 16.63 8.50
C ALA A 93 36.39 15.73 9.75
N GLU A 94 36.74 16.25 10.92
CA GLU A 94 36.66 15.52 12.19
C GLU A 94 35.21 15.38 12.66
N ALA A 95 34.40 16.42 12.47
CA ALA A 95 32.98 16.38 12.78
C ALA A 95 32.23 15.34 11.91
N GLU A 96 32.60 15.22 10.62
CA GLU A 96 32.00 14.26 9.69
C GLU A 96 32.34 12.81 10.06
N LYS A 97 33.57 12.55 10.53
CA LYS A 97 33.97 11.22 11.04
C LYS A 97 33.22 10.81 12.31
N ARG A 98 32.81 11.76 13.16
CA ARG A 98 32.18 11.47 14.46
C ARG A 98 30.66 11.37 14.43
N LEU A 99 29.98 12.19 13.62
CA LEU A 99 28.50 12.15 13.49
C LEU A 99 28.01 11.48 12.20
N GLY A 100 28.87 11.33 11.18
CA GLY A 100 28.46 10.92 9.85
C GLY A 100 27.97 12.10 8.99
N GLY A 101 28.22 12.05 7.69
CA GLY A 101 28.00 13.18 6.78
C GLY A 101 26.55 13.67 6.71
N ASP A 102 25.58 12.76 6.71
CA ASP A 102 24.16 13.11 6.62
C ASP A 102 23.63 13.75 7.93
N GLU A 103 23.99 13.22 9.09
CA GLU A 103 23.61 13.78 10.39
C GLU A 103 24.29 15.13 10.63
N LEU A 104 25.56 15.28 10.25
CA LEU A 104 26.31 16.52 10.40
C LEU A 104 25.72 17.65 9.55
N ARG A 105 25.41 17.39 8.26
CA ARG A 105 24.81 18.41 7.38
C ARG A 105 23.50 18.95 7.95
N PHE A 106 22.68 18.05 8.47
CA PHE A 106 21.43 18.42 9.12
C PHE A 106 21.68 19.22 10.40
N ALA A 107 22.56 18.74 11.28
CA ALA A 107 22.86 19.38 12.56
C ALA A 107 23.47 20.77 12.40
N MET A 108 24.42 20.95 11.46
CA MET A 108 25.01 22.25 11.16
C MET A 108 23.98 23.25 10.65
N GLY A 109 23.09 22.81 9.74
CA GLY A 109 22.02 23.66 9.20
C GLY A 109 21.07 24.16 10.30
N TYR A 110 20.70 23.27 11.23
CA TYR A 110 19.84 23.60 12.36
C TYR A 110 20.54 24.53 13.37
N CYS A 111 21.72 24.15 13.85
CA CYS A 111 22.48 24.91 14.84
C CYS A 111 22.90 26.30 14.33
N ARG A 112 23.19 26.44 13.03
CA ARG A 112 23.50 27.74 12.41
C ARG A 112 22.27 28.64 12.37
N LYS A 113 21.11 28.09 11.98
CA LYS A 113 19.85 28.85 11.95
C LYS A 113 19.40 29.30 13.34
N ALA A 114 19.69 28.50 14.37
CA ALA A 114 19.41 28.82 15.76
C ALA A 114 20.48 29.71 16.42
N GLY A 115 21.58 30.03 15.73
CA GLY A 115 22.67 30.87 16.25
C GLY A 115 23.56 30.20 17.31
N TRP A 116 23.54 28.87 17.41
CA TRP A 116 24.29 28.11 18.43
C TRP A 116 25.76 27.85 18.05
N ILE A 117 26.09 27.94 16.77
CA ILE A 117 27.44 27.73 16.24
C ILE A 117 27.85 28.86 15.30
N SER A 118 29.15 29.19 15.28
CA SER A 118 29.81 30.01 14.27
C SER A 118 30.71 29.13 13.40
N ILE A 119 30.87 29.52 12.12
CA ILE A 119 31.73 28.82 11.17
C ILE A 119 32.79 29.80 10.70
N ASP A 120 34.02 29.62 11.17
CA ASP A 120 35.16 30.48 10.83
C ASP A 120 36.24 29.62 10.15
N ASN A 121 36.63 29.96 8.91
CA ASN A 121 37.73 29.31 8.16
C ASN A 121 37.75 27.76 8.19
N GLY A 122 36.57 27.12 8.11
CA GLY A 122 36.46 25.65 8.09
C GLY A 122 36.45 24.98 9.47
N GLY A 123 36.47 25.76 10.56
CA GLY A 123 36.28 25.30 11.93
C GLY A 123 34.87 25.63 12.46
N LEU A 124 34.32 24.73 13.27
CA LEU A 124 33.05 24.90 13.98
C LEU A 124 33.36 25.39 15.41
N LYS A 125 32.78 26.52 15.81
CA LYS A 125 32.88 27.06 17.18
C LYS A 125 31.50 27.22 17.80
N ILE A 126 31.39 27.00 19.11
CA ILE A 126 30.15 27.21 19.85
C ILE A 126 29.99 28.68 20.27
N THR A 127 28.79 29.24 20.12
CA THR A 127 28.47 30.60 20.60
C THR A 127 28.09 30.61 22.08
N SER A 128 28.04 31.79 22.70
CA SER A 128 27.57 31.97 24.09
C SER A 128 26.14 31.47 24.31
N GLU A 129 25.26 31.62 23.30
CA GLU A 129 23.90 31.12 23.31
C GLU A 129 23.84 29.60 23.17
N GLY A 130 24.64 29.01 22.27
CA GLY A 130 24.75 27.55 22.14
C GLY A 130 25.27 26.86 23.41
N ARG A 131 26.15 27.52 24.18
CA ARG A 131 26.63 26.99 25.46
C ARG A 131 25.52 26.82 26.51
N LYS A 132 24.47 27.64 26.47
CA LYS A 132 23.36 27.61 27.44
C LYS A 132 22.34 26.49 27.17
N VAL A 133 22.27 25.97 25.94
CA VAL A 133 21.25 24.99 25.52
C VAL A 133 21.59 23.60 26.04
N LYS A 134 20.80 23.08 26.99
CA LYS A 134 20.94 21.72 27.51
C LYS A 134 19.91 20.73 26.94
N SER A 135 18.74 21.22 26.56
CA SER A 135 17.68 20.44 25.92
C SER A 135 16.94 21.33 24.93
N THR A 136 16.31 20.71 23.94
CA THR A 136 15.43 21.36 22.98
C THR A 136 14.01 20.83 23.13
N GLU A 137 13.02 21.56 22.61
CA GLU A 137 11.62 21.12 22.58
C GLU A 137 11.47 19.78 21.86
N GLU A 138 12.24 19.54 20.80
CA GLU A 138 12.26 18.27 20.06
C GLU A 138 12.80 17.11 20.90
N SER A 139 13.85 17.34 21.70
CA SER A 139 14.38 16.33 22.61
C SER A 139 13.37 15.97 23.70
N ASN A 140 12.66 16.97 24.22
CA ASN A 140 11.64 16.76 25.23
C ASN A 140 10.41 16.03 24.66
N LEU A 141 9.99 16.37 23.44
CA LEU A 141 8.91 15.65 22.74
C LEU A 141 9.28 14.18 22.49
N LEU A 142 10.50 13.90 22.03
CA LEU A 142 10.96 12.50 21.85
C LEU A 142 10.95 11.74 23.18
N LYS A 143 11.37 12.36 24.28
CA LYS A 143 11.31 11.75 25.62
C LYS A 143 9.89 11.51 26.11
N GLN A 144 8.96 12.43 25.79
CA GLN A 144 7.55 12.29 26.16
C GLN A 144 6.86 11.16 25.39
N ILE A 145 7.17 10.99 24.10
CA ILE A 145 6.67 9.85 23.31
C ILE A 145 7.33 8.55 23.81
N GLY A 146 8.65 8.57 24.03
CA GLY A 146 9.42 7.44 24.53
C GLY A 146 9.24 6.19 23.66
N ASN A 147 8.97 5.05 24.30
CA ASN A 147 8.65 3.80 23.60
C ASN A 147 7.15 3.60 23.34
N ALA A 148 6.32 4.60 23.66
CA ALA A 148 4.87 4.56 23.52
C ALA A 148 4.39 5.37 22.31
N GLU A 149 3.08 5.45 22.13
CA GLU A 149 2.42 6.29 21.14
C GLU A 149 1.79 7.50 21.83
N LEU A 150 1.96 8.70 21.26
CA LEU A 150 1.34 9.92 21.78
C LEU A 150 0.17 10.34 20.90
N ASP A 151 -0.99 10.61 21.48
CA ASP A 151 -2.13 11.14 20.74
C ASP A 151 -1.81 12.54 20.18
N LEU A 152 -2.02 12.76 18.88
CA LEU A 152 -1.78 14.04 18.22
C LEU A 152 -2.54 15.18 18.90
N ASN A 153 -3.76 14.92 19.38
CA ASN A 153 -4.57 15.93 20.05
C ASN A 153 -4.04 16.32 21.44
N LYS A 154 -3.11 15.53 22.00
CA LYS A 154 -2.49 15.76 23.31
C LYS A 154 -1.06 16.31 23.21
N LEU A 155 -0.67 16.82 22.04
CA LEU A 155 0.65 17.44 21.83
C LEU A 155 0.86 18.70 22.69
N GLY A 156 -0.20 19.41 23.11
CA GLY A 156 -0.10 20.60 23.95
C GLY A 156 0.85 21.64 23.33
N ASP A 157 1.86 22.05 24.09
CA ASP A 157 2.86 23.05 23.68
C ASP A 157 3.90 22.52 22.66
N PHE A 158 3.94 21.21 22.39
CA PHE A 158 4.94 20.60 21.51
C PHE A 158 4.59 20.60 20.01
N GLN A 159 3.62 21.42 19.58
CA GLN A 159 3.20 21.47 18.17
C GLN A 159 4.35 21.85 17.22
N HIS A 160 5.18 22.82 17.60
CA HIS A 160 6.33 23.26 16.80
C HIS A 160 7.38 22.16 16.66
N ALA A 161 7.69 21.46 17.75
CA ALA A 161 8.60 20.32 17.78
C ALA A 161 8.08 19.16 16.90
N TYR A 162 6.77 18.88 16.94
CA TYR A 162 6.14 17.87 16.10
C TYR A 162 6.30 18.19 14.60
N ILE A 163 6.00 19.41 14.16
CA ILE A 163 6.13 19.81 12.75
C ILE A 163 7.59 19.69 12.29
N THR A 164 8.52 20.12 13.15
CA THR A 164 9.96 20.08 12.86
C THR A 164 10.47 18.64 12.75
N LEU A 165 10.09 17.76 13.67
CA LEU A 165 10.49 16.35 13.66
C LEU A 165 9.79 15.56 12.53
N SER A 166 8.54 15.89 12.20
CA SER A 166 7.79 15.21 11.12
C SER A 166 8.40 15.46 9.74
N LYS A 167 8.95 16.67 9.51
CA LYS A 167 9.70 17.00 8.29
C LYS A 167 11.05 16.27 8.19
N ARG A 168 11.58 15.76 9.30
CA ARG A 168 12.85 15.04 9.32
C ARG A 168 12.63 13.58 8.93
N LYS A 169 13.53 13.09 8.09
CA LYS A 169 13.47 11.72 7.58
C LYS A 169 13.51 10.71 8.74
N LYS A 170 12.44 9.93 8.88
CA LYS A 170 12.30 8.78 9.80
C LYS A 170 12.52 9.10 11.28
N MET A 171 12.17 10.31 11.72
CA MET A 171 12.23 10.69 13.14
C MET A 171 10.95 10.31 13.88
N ILE A 172 9.81 10.75 13.37
CA ILE A 172 8.48 10.41 13.89
C ILE A 172 7.58 10.05 12.73
N ALA A 173 6.64 9.14 12.97
CA ALA A 173 5.61 8.73 12.03
C ALA A 173 4.23 8.98 12.65
N THR A 174 3.35 9.61 11.88
CA THR A 174 1.95 9.78 12.27
C THR A 174 1.18 8.60 11.73
N VAL A 175 0.60 7.81 12.63
CA VAL A 175 -0.10 6.57 12.30
C VAL A 175 -1.55 6.69 12.73
N SER A 176 -2.47 6.37 11.83
CA SER A 176 -3.88 6.28 12.19
C SER A 176 -4.14 4.98 12.95
N ARG A 177 -4.67 5.11 14.17
CA ARG A 177 -5.18 3.99 14.98
C ARG A 177 -6.69 4.08 15.00
N VAL A 178 -7.35 3.03 14.53
CA VAL A 178 -8.80 2.89 14.61
C VAL A 178 -9.11 2.09 15.87
N SER A 179 -9.82 2.69 16.83
CA SER A 179 -10.50 1.91 17.86
C SER A 179 -11.92 1.61 17.42
N ILE A 180 -12.36 0.38 17.67
CA ILE A 180 -13.69 -0.10 17.34
C ILE A 180 -14.43 -0.31 18.65
N ASN A 181 -15.53 0.42 18.85
CA ASN A 181 -16.47 0.19 19.93
C ASN A 181 -17.75 -0.38 19.33
N LEU A 182 -18.21 -1.52 19.83
CA LEU A 182 -19.51 -2.07 19.45
C LEU A 182 -20.59 -1.47 20.33
N ARG A 183 -21.71 -1.10 19.71
CA ARG A 183 -22.93 -0.68 20.38
C ARG A 183 -24.04 -1.69 20.11
N GLY A 184 -24.76 -2.08 21.17
CA GLY A 184 -25.92 -2.96 21.06
C GLY A 184 -27.10 -2.25 20.39
N ASN A 185 -27.87 -2.99 19.58
CA ASN A 185 -29.10 -2.47 18.98
C ASN A 185 -30.33 -3.33 19.37
N ALA A 186 -31.54 -2.82 19.09
CA ALA A 186 -32.78 -3.52 19.47
C ALA A 186 -32.90 -4.92 18.84
N ARG A 187 -32.44 -5.08 17.59
CA ARG A 187 -32.45 -6.37 16.89
C ARG A 187 -31.54 -7.41 17.54
N GLY A 188 -30.33 -7.02 17.97
CA GLY A 188 -29.41 -7.90 18.69
C GLY A 188 -30.05 -8.44 19.97
N HIS A 189 -30.76 -7.59 20.70
CA HIS A 189 -31.49 -7.98 21.92
C HIS A 189 -32.66 -8.92 21.63
N GLU A 190 -33.39 -8.72 20.53
CA GLU A 190 -34.46 -9.63 20.10
C GLU A 190 -33.93 -11.00 19.68
N VAL A 191 -32.80 -11.03 18.95
CA VAL A 191 -32.16 -12.29 18.52
C VAL A 191 -31.72 -13.14 19.71
N LEU A 192 -31.26 -12.53 20.80
CA LEU A 192 -30.90 -13.26 22.03
C LEU A 192 -32.06 -14.07 22.61
N LYS A 193 -33.31 -13.63 22.43
CA LYS A 193 -34.51 -14.32 22.94
C LYS A 193 -34.87 -15.56 22.12
N VAL A 194 -34.46 -15.60 20.85
CA VAL A 194 -34.77 -16.68 19.90
C VAL A 194 -33.56 -17.56 19.58
N LEU A 195 -32.50 -17.48 20.40
CA LEU A 195 -31.31 -18.30 20.22
C LEU A 195 -31.67 -19.80 20.28
N PRO A 196 -31.14 -20.61 19.35
CA PRO A 196 -31.33 -22.05 19.39
C PRO A 196 -30.66 -22.66 20.64
N THR A 197 -31.38 -23.53 21.33
CA THR A 197 -30.88 -24.25 22.51
C THR A 197 -30.04 -25.46 22.11
N GLY A 198 -28.88 -25.65 22.75
CA GLY A 198 -28.00 -26.82 22.60
C GLY A 198 -26.67 -26.54 21.91
N GLU A 199 -25.78 -27.53 21.95
CA GLU A 199 -24.47 -27.48 21.27
C GLU A 199 -24.66 -27.55 19.75
N ARG A 200 -24.02 -26.64 19.01
CA ARG A 200 -24.07 -26.59 17.55
C ARG A 200 -22.67 -26.79 16.99
N LEU A 201 -22.54 -27.72 16.06
CA LEU A 201 -21.27 -27.92 15.39
C LEU A 201 -21.06 -26.84 14.32
N GLU A 202 -19.91 -26.16 14.35
CA GLU A 202 -19.56 -25.16 13.33
C GLU A 202 -19.08 -25.79 12.03
N LYS A 203 -18.16 -26.76 12.15
CA LYS A 203 -17.50 -27.42 11.02
C LYS A 203 -17.42 -28.92 11.23
N LEU A 204 -17.59 -29.66 10.15
CA LEU A 204 -17.33 -31.09 10.13
C LEU A 204 -15.82 -31.32 10.05
N THR A 205 -15.28 -32.14 10.95
CA THR A 205 -13.85 -32.47 10.98
C THR A 205 -13.60 -33.93 10.60
N PRO A 206 -12.41 -34.26 10.04
CA PRO A 206 -12.07 -35.65 9.72
C PRO A 206 -12.15 -36.61 10.92
N VAL A 207 -11.82 -36.13 12.13
CA VAL A 207 -11.91 -36.91 13.38
C VAL A 207 -13.37 -37.21 13.74
N MET A 208 -14.27 -36.23 13.57
CA MET A 208 -15.70 -36.44 13.78
C MET A 208 -16.26 -37.44 12.77
N LEU A 209 -15.86 -37.35 11.49
CA LEU A 209 -16.26 -38.28 10.44
C LEU A 209 -15.90 -39.73 10.80
N LYS A 210 -14.65 -39.98 11.22
CA LYS A 210 -14.17 -41.31 11.62
C LYS A 210 -14.88 -41.86 12.86
N SER A 211 -15.15 -41.00 13.84
CA SER A 211 -15.77 -41.40 15.12
C SER A 211 -17.29 -41.49 15.08
N GLY A 212 -17.95 -41.02 14.01
CA GLY A 212 -19.42 -40.99 13.91
C GLY A 212 -20.11 -39.98 14.85
N LYS A 213 -19.35 -39.20 15.64
CA LYS A 213 -19.87 -38.23 16.64
C LYS A 213 -20.70 -37.08 16.05
N TRP A 214 -20.70 -36.93 14.73
CA TRP A 214 -21.51 -35.94 14.02
C TRP A 214 -22.97 -36.38 13.85
N LYS A 215 -23.24 -37.69 13.91
CA LYS A 215 -24.60 -38.23 13.74
C LYS A 215 -25.49 -37.79 14.90
N GLY A 216 -26.63 -37.20 14.58
CA GLY A 216 -27.60 -36.70 15.56
C GLY A 216 -27.29 -35.32 16.18
N LYS A 217 -26.13 -34.72 15.88
CA LYS A 217 -25.83 -33.33 16.27
C LYS A 217 -26.39 -32.34 15.24
N LYS A 218 -26.81 -31.15 15.71
CA LYS A 218 -27.24 -30.05 14.84
C LYS A 218 -26.04 -29.20 14.43
N PHE A 219 -25.99 -28.81 13.16
CA PHE A 219 -24.99 -27.90 12.65
C PHE A 219 -25.51 -26.46 12.69
N ARG A 220 -24.58 -25.51 12.84
CA ARG A 220 -24.88 -24.09 12.62
C ARG A 220 -25.36 -23.92 11.18
N ARG A 221 -26.37 -23.07 10.98
CA ARG A 221 -26.88 -22.79 9.63
C ARG A 221 -25.82 -22.08 8.82
N PHE A 222 -25.55 -22.57 7.62
CA PHE A 222 -24.63 -21.94 6.67
C PHE A 222 -25.32 -20.75 5.99
N ASP A 223 -24.59 -19.65 5.87
CA ASP A 223 -25.05 -18.47 5.15
C ASP A 223 -24.65 -18.60 3.67
N VAL A 224 -25.64 -18.83 2.81
CA VAL A 224 -25.44 -18.99 1.36
C VAL A 224 -25.32 -17.66 0.62
N GLU A 225 -25.68 -16.54 1.27
CA GLU A 225 -25.62 -15.20 0.67
C GLU A 225 -24.32 -14.48 1.04
N ALA A 226 -23.51 -15.04 1.94
CA ALA A 226 -22.27 -14.46 2.38
C ALA A 226 -21.27 -14.30 1.21
N PRO A 227 -20.53 -13.18 1.15
CA PRO A 227 -19.49 -13.00 0.14
C PRO A 227 -18.39 -14.05 0.35
N VAL A 228 -18.05 -14.76 -0.72
CA VAL A 228 -16.97 -15.75 -0.72
C VAL A 228 -15.67 -15.13 -1.25
N PRO A 229 -14.51 -15.56 -0.75
CA PRO A 229 -13.24 -15.15 -1.36
C PRO A 229 -13.21 -15.64 -2.81
N ILE A 230 -12.85 -14.75 -3.73
CA ILE A 230 -12.62 -15.10 -5.13
C ILE A 230 -11.23 -15.74 -5.19
N ALA A 231 -11.11 -16.88 -5.87
CA ALA A 231 -9.81 -17.47 -6.13
C ALA A 231 -9.06 -16.61 -7.16
N ASP A 232 -7.86 -16.16 -6.80
CA ASP A 232 -6.97 -15.46 -7.73
C ASP A 232 -6.41 -16.46 -8.74
N MET A 233 -7.03 -16.52 -9.92
CA MET A 233 -6.53 -17.32 -11.04
C MET A 233 -5.75 -16.45 -12.02
N GLY A 234 -4.75 -17.04 -12.68
CA GLY A 234 -4.05 -16.38 -13.78
C GLY A 234 -5.03 -16.00 -14.89
N LYS A 235 -5.00 -14.74 -15.31
CA LYS A 235 -5.85 -14.20 -16.39
C LYS A 235 -5.01 -13.91 -17.62
N LYS A 236 -5.52 -14.25 -18.80
CA LYS A 236 -4.92 -13.81 -20.07
C LYS A 236 -5.14 -12.30 -20.23
N GLN A 237 -4.16 -11.61 -20.83
CA GLN A 237 -4.31 -10.20 -21.14
C GLN A 237 -5.43 -10.03 -22.20
N LEU A 238 -6.32 -9.05 -22.00
CA LEU A 238 -7.57 -8.90 -22.76
C LEU A 238 -7.38 -8.76 -24.29
N TYR A 239 -6.33 -8.04 -24.71
CA TYR A 239 -6.01 -7.88 -26.13
C TYR A 239 -5.52 -9.19 -26.76
N LEU A 240 -4.72 -9.98 -26.04
CA LEU A 240 -4.32 -11.31 -26.52
C LEU A 240 -5.51 -12.27 -26.61
N GLN A 241 -6.49 -12.16 -25.72
CA GLN A 241 -7.73 -12.95 -25.82
C GLN A 241 -8.53 -12.55 -27.07
N PHE A 242 -8.69 -11.25 -27.31
CA PHE A 242 -9.32 -10.75 -28.52
C PHE A 242 -8.61 -11.21 -29.81
N LEU A 243 -7.28 -11.18 -29.84
CA LEU A 243 -6.50 -11.65 -30.99
C LEU A 243 -6.71 -13.14 -31.26
N ASP A 244 -6.79 -13.97 -30.22
CA ASP A 244 -7.11 -15.39 -30.39
C ASP A 244 -8.49 -15.59 -31.00
N ASP A 245 -9.50 -14.84 -30.53
CA ASP A 245 -10.87 -14.92 -31.05
C ASP A 245 -10.91 -14.54 -32.54
N VAL A 246 -10.19 -13.48 -32.94
CA VAL A 246 -10.06 -13.06 -34.35
C VAL A 246 -9.33 -14.13 -35.16
N ARG A 247 -8.21 -14.68 -34.67
CA ARG A 247 -7.45 -15.74 -35.35
C ARG A 247 -8.34 -16.96 -35.58
N LEU A 248 -9.03 -17.43 -34.53
CA LEU A 248 -9.94 -18.56 -34.62
C LEU A 248 -11.00 -18.31 -35.69
N LYS A 249 -11.58 -17.10 -35.73
CA LYS A 249 -12.61 -16.78 -36.70
C LYS A 249 -12.11 -16.77 -38.15
N MET A 250 -10.89 -16.27 -38.39
CA MET A 250 -10.28 -16.30 -39.72
C MET A 250 -10.00 -17.73 -40.17
N VAL A 251 -9.52 -18.59 -39.28
CA VAL A 251 -9.27 -20.02 -39.57
C VAL A 251 -10.60 -20.74 -39.89
N GLU A 252 -11.67 -20.46 -39.15
CA GLU A 252 -13.01 -21.01 -39.44
C GLU A 252 -13.53 -20.63 -40.84
N LEU A 253 -13.14 -19.47 -41.36
CA LEU A 253 -13.48 -19.01 -42.70
C LEU A 253 -12.58 -19.61 -43.79
N GLY A 254 -11.59 -20.43 -43.42
CA GLY A 254 -10.65 -21.09 -44.33
C GLY A 254 -9.42 -20.24 -44.69
N PHE A 255 -9.14 -19.15 -43.96
CA PHE A 255 -7.90 -18.41 -44.12
C PHE A 255 -6.73 -19.11 -43.42
N GLU A 256 -5.53 -18.96 -43.98
CA GLU A 256 -4.27 -19.42 -43.41
C GLU A 256 -3.52 -18.24 -42.78
N GLU A 257 -2.94 -18.43 -41.59
CA GLU A 257 -2.18 -17.38 -40.90
C GLU A 257 -0.84 -17.16 -41.62
N MET A 258 -0.54 -15.90 -41.96
CA MET A 258 0.73 -15.51 -42.56
C MET A 258 1.63 -14.85 -41.50
N GLU A 259 2.89 -15.27 -41.44
CA GLU A 259 3.90 -14.67 -40.56
C GLU A 259 4.81 -13.71 -41.33
N GLY A 260 5.27 -12.66 -40.65
CA GLY A 260 6.18 -11.65 -41.21
C GLY A 260 7.14 -11.11 -40.16
N PRO A 261 8.26 -10.50 -40.58
CA PRO A 261 9.22 -9.90 -39.67
C PRO A 261 8.67 -8.62 -39.02
N LEU A 262 9.15 -8.28 -37.83
CA LEU A 262 8.83 -7.00 -37.16
C LEU A 262 9.39 -5.78 -37.90
N VAL A 263 10.48 -5.99 -38.65
CA VAL A 263 11.15 -4.96 -39.46
C VAL A 263 11.01 -5.36 -40.90
N GLU A 264 10.40 -4.49 -41.69
CA GLU A 264 10.20 -4.70 -43.11
C GLU A 264 10.97 -3.67 -43.95
N THR A 265 11.39 -4.08 -45.14
CA THR A 265 12.00 -3.17 -46.12
C THR A 265 10.94 -2.21 -46.68
N GLN A 266 11.33 -0.97 -47.00
CA GLN A 266 10.42 0.01 -47.62
C GLN A 266 9.78 -0.52 -48.91
N PHE A 267 10.49 -1.39 -49.63
CA PHE A 267 9.98 -2.05 -50.81
C PHE A 267 8.73 -2.88 -50.50
N TRP A 268 8.80 -3.81 -49.54
CA TRP A 268 7.67 -4.67 -49.20
C TRP A 268 6.54 -3.92 -48.49
N ASN A 269 6.88 -2.96 -47.62
CA ASN A 269 5.88 -2.21 -46.86
C ASN A 269 5.11 -1.19 -47.71
N PHE A 270 5.67 -0.73 -48.84
CA PHE A 270 5.05 0.32 -49.64
C PHE A 270 5.09 0.08 -51.16
N ASP A 271 6.27 -0.20 -51.74
CA ASP A 271 6.41 -0.30 -53.21
C ASP A 271 5.66 -1.50 -53.79
N ALA A 272 5.72 -2.64 -53.10
CA ALA A 272 5.01 -3.87 -53.47
C ALA A 272 3.48 -3.69 -53.44
N LEU A 273 3.00 -2.74 -52.66
CA LEU A 273 1.59 -2.35 -52.55
C LEU A 273 1.22 -1.20 -53.50
N TYR A 274 2.12 -0.82 -54.42
CA TYR A 274 1.95 0.29 -55.37
C TYR A 274 1.73 1.66 -54.72
N GLN A 275 2.14 1.85 -53.46
CA GLN A 275 2.03 3.15 -52.81
C GLN A 275 3.08 4.14 -53.38
N PRO A 276 2.76 5.42 -53.63
CA PRO A 276 3.73 6.41 -54.09
C PRO A 276 4.92 6.65 -53.18
N GLN A 277 6.09 6.92 -53.78
CA GLN A 277 7.33 7.27 -53.05
C GLN A 277 7.20 8.60 -52.30
N ASN A 278 6.42 9.53 -52.83
CA ASN A 278 6.11 10.83 -52.22
C ASN A 278 4.88 10.80 -51.30
N HIS A 279 4.35 9.62 -50.97
CA HIS A 279 3.17 9.50 -50.11
C HIS A 279 3.49 9.95 -48.66
N PRO A 280 2.63 10.78 -48.02
CA PRO A 280 2.89 11.34 -46.69
C PRO A 280 3.17 10.28 -45.62
N ALA A 281 2.50 9.12 -45.69
CA ALA A 281 2.73 8.01 -44.75
C ALA A 281 4.18 7.47 -44.75
N ARG A 282 5.02 7.77 -45.75
CA ARG A 282 6.45 7.40 -45.79
C ARG A 282 7.36 8.43 -45.09
N THR A 283 6.80 9.49 -44.52
CA THR A 283 7.58 10.51 -43.83
C THR A 283 8.01 10.04 -42.44
N TRP A 284 9.01 10.71 -41.86
CA TRP A 284 9.58 10.37 -40.55
C TRP A 284 8.59 10.56 -39.39
N THR A 285 7.53 11.34 -39.59
CA THR A 285 6.48 11.55 -38.58
C THR A 285 5.55 10.35 -38.46
N ASP A 286 5.36 9.60 -39.56
CA ASP A 286 4.36 8.54 -39.65
C ASP A 286 5.00 7.14 -39.60
N THR A 287 6.24 7.00 -40.10
CA THR A 287 6.95 5.72 -40.17
C THR A 287 8.27 5.78 -39.40
N TYR A 288 8.49 4.79 -38.52
CA TYR A 288 9.77 4.62 -37.84
C TYR A 288 10.82 4.00 -38.79
N PHE A 289 11.90 4.75 -39.04
CA PHE A 289 13.05 4.26 -39.78
C PHE A 289 14.14 3.75 -38.86
N LEU A 290 14.77 2.64 -39.26
CA LEU A 290 15.92 2.13 -38.54
C LEU A 290 17.16 2.97 -38.80
N LYS A 291 17.85 3.33 -37.72
CA LYS A 291 19.19 3.93 -37.81
C LYS A 291 20.24 2.89 -38.24
N ASN A 292 20.09 1.64 -37.81
CA ASN A 292 20.93 0.50 -38.17
C ASN A 292 20.12 -0.81 -38.07
N PRO A 293 20.07 -1.66 -39.10
CA PRO A 293 20.62 -1.48 -40.45
C PRO A 293 19.88 -0.41 -41.26
N LYS A 294 20.59 0.30 -42.15
CA LYS A 294 20.00 1.32 -43.06
C LYS A 294 19.42 0.74 -44.35
N SER A 295 19.82 -0.46 -44.73
CA SER A 295 19.40 -1.13 -45.96
C SER A 295 19.14 -2.61 -45.70
N GLY A 296 18.22 -3.19 -46.47
CA GLY A 296 17.92 -4.63 -46.46
C GLY A 296 18.22 -5.26 -47.82
N LYS A 297 18.13 -6.59 -47.88
CA LYS A 297 18.25 -7.34 -49.14
C LYS A 297 16.86 -7.49 -49.77
N LEU A 298 16.78 -7.28 -51.08
CA LEU A 298 15.56 -7.44 -51.85
C LEU A 298 15.71 -8.61 -52.84
N PRO A 299 14.61 -9.30 -53.21
CA PRO A 299 14.67 -10.35 -54.24
C PRO A 299 14.91 -9.73 -55.63
N GLU A 300 16.03 -10.11 -56.26
CA GLU A 300 16.49 -9.54 -57.55
C GLU A 300 15.43 -9.62 -58.67
N ASN A 301 14.61 -10.68 -58.68
CA ASN A 301 13.66 -10.94 -59.77
C ASN A 301 12.33 -10.16 -59.70
N LYS A 302 12.03 -9.41 -58.62
CA LYS A 302 10.74 -8.70 -58.48
C LYS A 302 10.84 -7.18 -58.64
N ILE A 303 12.04 -6.61 -58.54
CA ILE A 303 12.26 -5.15 -58.54
C ILE A 303 12.02 -4.54 -59.92
N GLY A 304 12.44 -5.23 -60.99
CA GLY A 304 12.31 -4.74 -62.37
C GLY A 304 10.86 -4.49 -62.79
N LYS A 305 9.93 -5.39 -62.44
CA LYS A 305 8.52 -5.30 -62.85
C LYS A 305 7.78 -4.11 -62.21
N ILE A 306 8.05 -3.82 -60.94
CA ILE A 306 7.38 -2.72 -60.22
C ILE A 306 7.96 -1.37 -60.63
N ARG A 307 9.27 -1.30 -60.85
CA ARG A 307 9.95 -0.08 -61.32
C ARG A 307 9.55 0.32 -62.74
N ILE A 308 9.27 -0.66 -63.62
CA ILE A 308 8.78 -0.43 -64.99
C ILE A 308 7.34 0.11 -64.99
N ASN A 309 6.45 -0.41 -64.15
CA ASN A 309 5.07 0.09 -64.07
C ASN A 309 4.99 1.52 -63.49
N TRP A 310 5.89 1.91 -62.59
CA TRP A 310 5.95 3.29 -62.06
C TRP A 310 6.44 4.32 -63.10
N LEU A 311 7.35 3.92 -63.98
CA LEU A 311 7.75 4.74 -65.14
C LEU A 311 6.70 4.71 -66.26
N GLY A 312 5.91 3.64 -66.36
CA GLY A 312 4.86 3.45 -67.37
C GLY A 312 3.52 4.16 -67.10
N ILE A 313 3.41 5.02 -66.07
CA ILE A 313 2.25 5.93 -65.89
C ILE A 313 2.54 7.32 -66.48
N TYR A 314 3.76 7.55 -66.96
CA TYR A 314 4.10 8.72 -67.78
C TYR A 314 4.81 8.25 -69.05
N LEU A 315 4.03 7.88 -70.08
CA LEU A 315 4.26 8.17 -71.50
C LEU A 315 3.16 7.48 -72.34
N GLU A 316 2.72 8.18 -73.38
CA GLU A 316 1.91 7.68 -74.51
C GLU A 316 2.47 6.39 -75.13
#